data_AF-A0A3B4FHR0-F1
#
_entry.id   AF-A0A3B4FHR0-F1
#
_cell.length_a   1.000
_cell.length_b   1.000
_cell.length_c   1.000
_cell.angle_alpha   90.00
_cell.angle_beta   90.00
_cell.angle_gamma   90.00
#
_symmetry.space_group_name_H-M   'P 1'
#
loop_
_entity.id
_entity.type
_entity.pdbx_description
1 polymer ?
#
loop_
_entity_poly.entity_id
_entity_poly.type
_entity_poly.pdbx_seq_one_letter_code
_entity_poly.pdbx_strand_id
1 'polypeptide(L)'
;TGTKLWEVPTGPFASSSNFSESLQWEPHCQYHNIQDRVRITADIPPQLDGTWVSICEVRPGPEFLTRSYTFHPNRHFQALQHYYTDSSCEDPSYSLIVRGKIRLRQASWITRGATEAEHHLSKVAIVVHSLAAKQRLASRLPSTCVGLSLGRVVPGKLYELYNTRAGRGCLEALGFSMMEMGLVRVETQYHSHGRKVQELFLGDIHTDWTQRTQYKPTGYQQPLQNAMHHIHPCPVCALVYRSSDQRPPVLPRSPATYLSLGGRWVSQRCETRPNVLFLTRDFTFNPHQHAWEGIYRHYSDSACSQPTFTLRASGHYAQGNPSPKISGASEFVFKVTQVRATAMGEPTAKLLNSTKPGKCGRARGWEVGVEQDLTPTDGCTVLGIKLPHKEYELFKIELDHRKHPLLFIGERPTDGSSPDRPLRRPTSFQAPMV
;
A
#
# COMPACT_ATOMS: atom_id res chain seq x y z
N THR A 1 -41.32 14.57 22.92
CA THR A 1 -40.95 14.00 21.60
C THR A 1 -40.24 15.09 20.81
N GLY A 2 -38.94 15.27 21.02
CA GLY A 2 -37.90 14.71 20.14
C GLY A 2 -37.28 15.82 19.28
N THR A 3 -36.66 16.83 19.92
CA THR A 3 -35.21 17.08 19.95
C THR A 3 -34.59 17.45 18.59
N LYS A 4 -34.48 18.77 18.40
CA LYS A 4 -33.56 19.49 17.50
C LYS A 4 -32.11 19.06 17.77
N LEU A 5 -31.33 18.79 16.73
CA LEU A 5 -29.90 18.50 16.85
C LEU A 5 -29.12 18.86 15.57
N TRP A 6 -29.43 20.02 14.99
CA TRP A 6 -28.66 20.58 13.86
C TRP A 6 -28.71 22.10 13.91
N GLU A 7 -27.82 22.72 14.68
CA GLU A 7 -27.47 24.14 14.53
C GLU A 7 -26.21 24.44 15.36
N VAL A 8 -25.19 25.02 14.71
CA VAL A 8 -24.00 25.58 15.36
C VAL A 8 -24.19 27.11 15.34
N PRO A 9 -24.07 27.82 16.48
CA PRO A 9 -24.36 29.25 16.53
C PRO A 9 -23.35 30.08 15.73
N THR A 10 -23.85 30.97 14.87
CA THR A 10 -23.10 32.00 14.14
C THR A 10 -23.49 33.38 14.68
N GLY A 11 -22.51 34.11 15.22
CA GLY A 11 -22.64 35.51 15.62
C GLY A 11 -21.74 36.41 14.76
N PRO A 12 -22.15 37.64 14.40
CA PRO A 12 -21.46 38.48 13.42
C PRO A 12 -20.51 39.49 14.07
N PHE A 13 -19.34 39.71 13.45
CA PHE A 13 -18.59 40.96 13.60
C PHE A 13 -18.01 41.39 12.24
N ALA A 14 -18.19 42.67 11.94
CA ALA A 14 -18.01 43.26 10.63
C ALA A 14 -16.74 44.12 10.51
N SER A 15 -16.15 44.09 9.30
CA SER A 15 -15.44 45.17 8.57
C SER A 15 -14.10 45.67 9.15
N SER A 16 -13.08 46.11 8.40
CA SER A 16 -12.97 46.61 7.01
C SER A 16 -11.49 46.71 6.58
N SER A 17 -11.25 46.62 5.26
CA SER A 17 -10.22 47.31 4.43
C SER A 17 -8.70 47.15 4.76
N ASN A 18 -7.76 47.01 3.82
CA ASN A 18 -7.64 47.62 2.49
C ASN A 18 -6.61 46.88 1.58
N PHE A 19 -6.78 47.09 0.27
CA PHE A 19 -5.98 46.59 -0.86
C PHE A 19 -4.51 46.99 -0.89
N SER A 20 -3.66 46.11 -1.42
CA SER A 20 -2.60 46.46 -2.39
C SER A 20 -2.11 45.20 -3.11
N GLU A 21 -2.39 45.12 -4.40
CA GLU A 21 -1.86 44.13 -5.33
C GLU A 21 -0.34 44.24 -5.48
N SER A 22 0.34 43.10 -5.53
CA SER A 22 1.44 42.92 -6.48
C SER A 22 1.49 41.45 -6.89
N LEU A 23 1.12 41.18 -8.14
CA LEU A 23 1.34 39.91 -8.81
C LEU A 23 2.83 39.54 -8.75
N GLN A 24 3.15 38.44 -8.07
CA GLN A 24 4.36 37.69 -8.33
C GLN A 24 3.97 36.25 -8.67
N TRP A 25 4.17 35.91 -9.95
CA TRP A 25 4.18 34.55 -10.44
C TRP A 25 5.22 33.74 -9.66
N GLU A 26 4.78 32.88 -8.75
CA GLU A 26 5.65 31.91 -8.09
C GLU A 26 5.48 30.52 -8.74
N PRO A 27 6.55 29.93 -9.31
CA PRO A 27 6.50 28.58 -9.85
C PRO A 27 6.44 27.58 -8.70
N HIS A 28 5.23 27.13 -8.37
CA HIS A 28 5.00 26.12 -7.33
C HIS A 28 5.35 24.71 -7.82
N CYS A 29 6.65 24.45 -7.91
CA CYS A 29 7.24 23.11 -7.98
C CYS A 29 8.52 23.07 -7.14
N GLN A 30 8.40 23.22 -5.81
CA GLN A 30 9.49 22.85 -4.90
C GLN A 30 8.94 22.21 -3.64
N TYR A 31 8.85 20.88 -3.66
CA TYR A 31 9.20 20.09 -2.49
C TYR A 31 10.48 19.33 -2.82
N HIS A 32 11.60 20.04 -2.67
CA HIS A 32 12.89 19.42 -2.50
C HIS A 32 12.93 18.78 -1.11
N ASN A 33 12.67 17.48 -1.03
CA ASN A 33 13.42 16.66 -0.07
C ASN A 33 14.71 16.19 -0.78
N ILE A 34 15.57 17.15 -1.13
CA ILE A 34 16.94 16.91 -1.61
C ILE A 34 17.87 17.45 -0.54
N GLN A 35 18.02 16.71 0.56
CA GLN A 35 19.21 16.80 1.39
C GLN A 35 20.31 15.81 0.95
N ASP A 36 20.10 15.12 -0.16
CA ASP A 36 21.15 14.54 -1.00
C ASP A 36 20.59 14.50 -2.42
N ARG A 37 21.37 14.80 -3.46
CA ARG A 37 20.98 14.52 -4.86
C ARG A 37 20.92 13.00 -5.06
N VAL A 38 19.83 12.39 -4.60
CA VAL A 38 19.59 10.96 -4.74
C VAL A 38 19.12 10.69 -6.16
N ARG A 39 19.98 10.08 -6.97
CA ARG A 39 19.60 9.61 -8.30
C ARG A 39 18.95 8.24 -8.15
N ILE A 40 17.74 8.07 -8.67
CA ILE A 40 17.03 6.79 -8.68
C ILE A 40 17.07 6.20 -10.10
N THR A 41 17.44 4.93 -10.24
CA THR A 41 17.37 4.18 -11.50
C THR A 41 16.56 2.90 -11.32
N ALA A 42 15.94 2.44 -12.40
CA ALA A 42 15.21 1.17 -12.43
C ALA A 42 15.33 0.54 -13.82
N ASP A 43 16.21 -0.45 -13.92
CA ASP A 43 16.51 -1.13 -15.17
C ASP A 43 15.41 -2.13 -15.54
N ILE A 44 15.19 -2.34 -16.84
CA ILE A 44 14.19 -3.26 -17.38
C ILE A 44 14.86 -4.16 -18.44
N PRO A 45 15.04 -5.47 -18.20
CA PRO A 45 14.75 -6.17 -16.94
C PRO A 45 15.77 -5.85 -15.82
N PRO A 46 15.39 -5.91 -14.53
CA PRO A 46 16.29 -5.64 -13.42
C PRO A 46 17.22 -6.83 -13.10
N GLN A 47 18.31 -6.55 -12.38
CA GLN A 47 19.11 -7.60 -11.73
C GLN A 47 18.55 -7.95 -10.35
N LEU A 48 18.19 -9.21 -10.12
CA LEU A 48 17.58 -9.68 -8.87
C LEU A 48 18.57 -10.31 -7.89
N ASP A 49 19.79 -10.61 -8.31
CA ASP A 49 20.73 -11.42 -7.53
C ASP A 49 20.93 -10.89 -6.11
N GLY A 50 20.89 -11.81 -5.15
CA GLY A 50 21.06 -11.49 -3.73
C GLY A 50 19.82 -11.81 -2.91
N THR A 51 19.83 -11.33 -1.66
CA THR A 51 18.74 -11.56 -0.69
C THR A 51 18.04 -10.26 -0.39
N TRP A 52 16.70 -10.31 -0.40
CA TRP A 52 15.81 -9.18 -0.21
C TRP A 52 14.89 -9.47 0.97
N VAL A 53 14.85 -8.55 1.94
CA VAL A 53 14.16 -8.75 3.21
C VAL A 53 13.13 -7.67 3.46
N SER A 54 12.03 -8.04 4.10
CA SER A 54 11.01 -7.09 4.54
C SER A 54 11.25 -6.64 5.99
N ILE A 55 10.38 -5.72 6.43
CA ILE A 55 10.03 -5.56 7.84
C ILE A 55 8.74 -6.34 8.14
N CYS A 56 8.13 -6.16 9.32
CA CYS A 56 6.80 -6.72 9.57
C CYS A 56 5.79 -6.08 8.61
N GLU A 57 5.12 -6.91 7.82
CA GLU A 57 4.12 -6.50 6.84
C GLU A 57 2.72 -6.87 7.34
N VAL A 58 1.75 -5.99 7.05
CA VAL A 58 0.32 -6.25 7.25
C VAL A 58 -0.34 -6.33 5.87
N ARG A 59 -0.68 -7.54 5.45
CA ARG A 59 -1.38 -7.83 4.19
C ARG A 59 -2.90 -7.88 4.39
N PRO A 60 -3.72 -7.67 3.34
CA PRO A 60 -5.18 -7.79 3.44
C PRO A 60 -5.61 -9.13 4.05
N GLY A 61 -6.73 -9.18 4.77
CA GLY A 61 -7.23 -10.43 5.38
C GLY A 61 -7.59 -10.31 6.87
N PRO A 62 -6.81 -9.67 7.75
CA PRO A 62 -5.38 -9.34 7.66
C PRO A 62 -4.49 -10.58 7.71
N GLU A 63 -3.25 -10.45 7.23
CA GLU A 63 -2.15 -11.37 7.53
C GLU A 63 -0.91 -10.61 7.96
N PHE A 64 -0.15 -11.21 8.87
CA PHE A 64 1.07 -10.61 9.40
C PHE A 64 2.25 -11.48 9.03
N LEU A 65 3.25 -10.90 8.37
CA LEU A 65 4.39 -11.67 7.88
C LEU A 65 5.69 -10.89 7.78
N THR A 66 6.79 -11.65 7.71
CA THR A 66 8.08 -11.19 7.20
C THR A 66 8.49 -12.04 6.01
N ARG A 67 9.26 -11.46 5.09
CA ARG A 67 9.72 -12.08 3.83
C ARG A 67 11.23 -12.00 3.73
N SER A 68 11.86 -13.09 3.30
CA SER A 68 13.28 -13.16 2.94
C SER A 68 13.43 -13.96 1.64
N TYR A 69 13.66 -13.26 0.53
CA TYR A 69 13.68 -13.83 -0.81
C TYR A 69 15.10 -13.76 -1.38
N THR A 70 15.66 -14.91 -1.73
CA THR A 70 16.98 -15.04 -2.33
C THR A 70 16.85 -15.44 -3.79
N PHE A 71 17.46 -14.67 -4.68
CA PHE A 71 17.57 -14.98 -6.11
C PHE A 71 19.02 -15.28 -6.47
N HIS A 72 19.21 -16.31 -7.30
CA HIS A 72 20.51 -16.78 -7.75
C HIS A 72 20.74 -16.47 -9.24
N PRO A 73 22.00 -16.34 -9.69
CA PRO A 73 22.34 -16.05 -11.09
C PRO A 73 21.79 -17.08 -12.09
N ASN A 74 21.57 -18.31 -11.63
CA ASN A 74 21.00 -19.40 -12.42
C ASN A 74 19.46 -19.39 -12.46
N ARG A 75 18.82 -18.25 -12.15
CA ARG A 75 17.36 -18.02 -12.13
C ARG A 75 16.58 -18.79 -11.08
N HIS A 76 17.24 -19.53 -10.18
CA HIS A 76 16.56 -20.15 -9.07
C HIS A 76 16.28 -19.11 -7.99
N PHE A 77 15.18 -19.31 -7.28
CA PHE A 77 14.88 -18.53 -6.09
C PHE A 77 14.50 -19.44 -4.92
N GLN A 78 14.76 -18.93 -3.72
CA GLN A 78 14.19 -19.41 -2.48
C GLN A 78 13.48 -18.24 -1.80
N ALA A 79 12.20 -18.38 -1.52
CA ALA A 79 11.41 -17.43 -0.77
C ALA A 79 11.02 -18.04 0.57
N LEU A 80 11.35 -17.33 1.65
CA LEU A 80 10.95 -17.64 3.00
C LEU A 80 9.91 -16.61 3.44
N GLN A 81 8.72 -17.08 3.83
CA GLN A 81 7.66 -16.25 4.40
C GLN A 81 7.35 -16.74 5.81
N HIS A 82 7.56 -15.91 6.83
CA HIS A 82 7.17 -16.22 8.20
C HIS A 82 5.84 -15.54 8.51
N TYR A 83 4.83 -16.30 8.91
CA TYR A 83 3.51 -15.79 9.28
C TYR A 83 3.37 -15.72 10.80
N TYR A 84 2.70 -14.69 11.29
CA TYR A 84 2.54 -14.38 12.71
C TYR A 84 1.07 -14.26 13.09
N THR A 85 0.79 -14.32 14.39
CA THR A 85 -0.58 -14.14 14.90
C THR A 85 -0.90 -12.69 15.23
N ASP A 86 0.11 -11.83 15.31
CA ASP A 86 0.03 -10.44 15.68
C ASP A 86 0.68 -9.50 14.65
N SER A 87 0.22 -8.25 14.63
CA SER A 87 0.70 -7.21 13.71
C SER A 87 2.07 -6.62 14.07
N SER A 88 2.71 -7.08 15.14
CA SER A 88 4.10 -6.73 15.52
C SER A 88 5.11 -7.81 15.16
N CYS A 89 4.66 -8.95 14.59
CA CYS A 89 5.49 -10.08 14.25
C CYS A 89 6.29 -10.63 15.47
N GLU A 90 5.61 -10.78 16.60
CA GLU A 90 6.19 -11.29 17.86
C GLU A 90 5.92 -12.77 18.10
N ASP A 91 4.74 -13.28 17.71
CA ASP A 91 4.31 -14.67 17.91
C ASP A 91 4.25 -15.43 16.57
N PRO A 92 5.32 -16.16 16.19
CA PRO A 92 5.36 -16.91 14.95
C PRO A 92 4.33 -18.03 14.93
N SER A 93 3.56 -18.09 13.84
CA SER A 93 2.55 -19.11 13.60
C SER A 93 3.13 -20.27 12.78
N TYR A 94 3.52 -19.98 11.54
CA TYR A 94 4.09 -20.96 10.62
C TYR A 94 5.03 -20.27 9.64
N SER A 95 5.80 -21.03 8.88
CA SER A 95 6.69 -20.52 7.85
C SER A 95 6.59 -21.34 6.59
N LEU A 96 6.61 -20.66 5.46
CA LEU A 96 6.60 -21.26 4.13
C LEU A 96 7.97 -21.14 3.49
N ILE A 97 8.47 -22.26 2.99
CA ILE A 97 9.69 -22.35 2.19
C ILE A 97 9.25 -22.65 0.77
N VAL A 98 9.48 -21.68 -0.11
CA VAL A 98 9.11 -21.75 -1.51
C VAL A 98 10.37 -21.77 -2.34
N ARG A 99 10.49 -22.74 -3.24
CA ARG A 99 11.59 -22.82 -4.19
C ARG A 99 11.04 -22.88 -5.61
N GLY A 100 11.79 -22.29 -6.54
CA GLY A 100 11.39 -22.28 -7.92
C GLY A 100 12.42 -21.65 -8.83
N LYS A 101 11.98 -21.34 -10.04
CA LYS A 101 12.71 -20.55 -11.04
C LYS A 101 11.89 -19.33 -11.42
N ILE A 102 12.56 -18.21 -11.68
CA ILE A 102 11.95 -16.99 -12.18
C ILE A 102 12.62 -16.58 -13.50
N ARG A 103 11.81 -16.17 -14.48
CA ARG A 103 12.28 -15.67 -15.77
C ARG A 103 11.69 -14.29 -15.98
N LEU A 104 12.55 -13.28 -15.97
CA LEU A 104 12.19 -11.92 -16.38
C LEU A 104 11.89 -11.89 -17.87
N ARG A 105 10.86 -11.14 -18.25
CA ARG A 105 10.34 -11.01 -19.60
C ARG A 105 10.49 -9.55 -20.06
N GLN A 106 9.47 -9.02 -20.72
CA GLN A 106 9.42 -7.64 -21.22
C GLN A 106 9.02 -6.63 -20.13
N ALA A 107 9.13 -5.35 -20.49
CA ALA A 107 8.47 -4.26 -19.76
C ALA A 107 6.95 -4.52 -19.68
N SER A 108 6.34 -4.25 -18.54
CA SER A 108 4.88 -4.36 -18.41
C SER A 108 4.17 -3.25 -19.17
N TRP A 109 3.21 -3.64 -19.98
CA TRP A 109 2.32 -2.70 -20.68
C TRP A 109 1.25 -2.14 -19.74
N ILE A 110 0.87 -2.91 -18.71
CA ILE A 110 -0.11 -2.52 -17.69
C ILE A 110 0.59 -1.57 -16.73
N THR A 111 1.54 -2.07 -15.93
CA THR A 111 2.23 -1.25 -14.92
C THR A 111 3.51 -0.69 -15.50
N ARG A 112 3.44 0.52 -16.08
CA ARG A 112 4.61 1.18 -16.69
C ARG A 112 5.78 1.27 -15.69
N GLY A 113 7.00 1.02 -16.18
CA GLY A 113 8.21 0.96 -15.33
C GLY A 113 8.43 -0.38 -14.62
N ALA A 114 7.51 -1.33 -14.74
CA ALA A 114 7.68 -2.70 -14.24
C ALA A 114 8.27 -3.63 -15.30
N THR A 115 8.79 -4.78 -14.85
CA THR A 115 9.12 -5.95 -15.67
C THR A 115 8.13 -7.06 -15.39
N GLU A 116 7.52 -7.63 -16.45
CA GLU A 116 6.73 -8.85 -16.31
C GLU A 116 7.67 -10.05 -16.12
N ALA A 117 7.25 -11.02 -15.32
CA ALA A 117 8.03 -12.21 -15.06
C ALA A 117 7.15 -13.46 -14.99
N GLU A 118 7.74 -14.59 -15.33
CA GLU A 118 7.13 -15.91 -15.16
C GLU A 118 7.88 -16.66 -14.09
N HIS A 119 7.16 -17.37 -13.22
CA HIS A 119 7.76 -18.19 -12.19
C HIS A 119 7.18 -19.60 -12.21
N HIS A 120 8.02 -20.57 -11.89
CA HIS A 120 7.64 -21.96 -11.75
C HIS A 120 8.10 -22.47 -10.40
N LEU A 121 7.15 -23.00 -9.62
CA LEU A 121 7.44 -23.58 -8.31
C LEU A 121 8.00 -24.99 -8.49
N SER A 122 9.04 -25.31 -7.74
CA SER A 122 9.60 -26.67 -7.66
C SER A 122 9.24 -27.35 -6.34
N LYS A 123 9.15 -26.57 -5.25
CA LYS A 123 8.82 -27.07 -3.91
C LYS A 123 8.14 -26.00 -3.08
N VAL A 124 7.13 -26.41 -2.30
CA VAL A 124 6.57 -25.62 -1.20
C VAL A 124 6.53 -26.51 0.03
N ALA A 125 7.06 -26.00 1.14
CA ALA A 125 7.03 -26.68 2.42
C ALA A 125 6.59 -25.72 3.54
N ILE A 126 6.08 -26.28 4.62
CA ILE A 126 5.60 -25.57 5.79
C ILE A 126 6.28 -26.07 7.06
N VAL A 127 6.60 -25.16 7.97
CA VAL A 127 6.96 -25.44 9.37
C VAL A 127 5.93 -24.75 10.23
N VAL A 128 5.26 -25.46 11.13
CA VAL A 128 4.34 -24.87 12.12
C VAL A 128 5.09 -24.72 13.45
N HIS A 129 5.00 -23.58 14.10
CA HIS A 129 5.90 -23.23 15.21
C HIS A 129 5.37 -23.54 16.61
N SER A 130 4.06 -23.73 16.75
CA SER A 130 3.45 -24.06 18.05
C SER A 130 2.19 -24.92 17.91
N LEU A 131 1.78 -25.55 19.02
CA LEU A 131 0.51 -26.29 19.06
C LEU A 131 -0.69 -25.35 18.85
N ALA A 132 -0.64 -24.13 19.41
CA ALA A 132 -1.66 -23.12 19.22
C ALA A 132 -1.75 -22.70 17.74
N ALA A 133 -0.62 -22.51 17.06
CA ALA A 133 -0.58 -22.23 15.63
C ALA A 133 -1.16 -23.39 14.81
N LYS A 134 -0.82 -24.64 15.15
CA LYS A 134 -1.41 -25.84 14.52
C LYS A 134 -2.94 -25.85 14.63
N GLN A 135 -3.48 -25.59 15.82
CA GLN A 135 -4.93 -25.55 16.06
C GLN A 135 -5.61 -24.43 15.27
N ARG A 136 -5.04 -23.22 15.29
CA ARG A 136 -5.54 -22.07 14.52
C ARG A 136 -5.53 -22.38 13.01
N LEU A 137 -4.44 -22.94 12.50
CA LEU A 137 -4.35 -23.31 11.09
C LEU A 137 -5.37 -24.39 10.72
N ALA A 138 -5.54 -25.41 11.57
CA ALA A 138 -6.52 -26.47 11.35
C ALA A 138 -7.97 -25.94 11.32
N SER A 139 -8.32 -24.95 12.15
CA SER A 139 -9.66 -24.34 12.15
C SER A 139 -10.00 -23.56 10.88
N ARG A 140 -8.99 -23.15 10.10
CA ARG A 140 -9.17 -22.35 8.87
C ARG A 140 -9.15 -23.20 7.60
N LEU A 141 -8.68 -24.44 7.69
CA LEU A 141 -8.56 -25.33 6.54
C LEU A 141 -9.75 -26.30 6.43
N PRO A 142 -10.13 -26.71 5.22
CA PRO A 142 -11.07 -27.81 5.02
C PRO A 142 -10.59 -29.08 5.72
N SER A 143 -11.52 -29.90 6.21
CA SER A 143 -11.22 -31.15 6.94
C SER A 143 -10.32 -32.11 6.16
N THR A 144 -10.47 -32.16 4.83
CA THR A 144 -9.60 -32.94 3.92
C THR A 144 -8.14 -32.49 4.02
N CYS A 145 -7.91 -31.18 4.04
CA CYS A 145 -6.58 -30.59 4.20
C CYS A 145 -6.02 -30.73 5.61
N VAL A 146 -6.88 -30.68 6.62
CA VAL A 146 -6.46 -30.96 7.99
C VAL A 146 -5.96 -32.41 8.11
N GLY A 147 -6.70 -33.39 7.59
CA GLY A 147 -6.30 -34.80 7.64
C GLY A 147 -5.02 -35.11 6.86
N LEU A 148 -4.89 -34.56 5.64
CA LEU A 148 -3.75 -34.81 4.75
C LEU A 148 -2.49 -34.04 5.16
N SER A 149 -2.63 -32.79 5.59
CA SER A 149 -1.49 -31.89 5.82
C SER A 149 -1.21 -31.65 7.30
N LEU A 150 -2.22 -31.43 8.15
CA LEU A 150 -2.01 -30.97 9.54
C LEU A 150 -2.13 -32.03 10.63
N GLY A 151 -2.86 -33.12 10.40
CA GLY A 151 -3.10 -34.16 11.41
C GLY A 151 -1.80 -34.72 11.99
N ARG A 152 -0.79 -34.88 11.13
CA ARG A 152 0.54 -35.43 11.45
C ARG A 152 1.61 -34.37 11.73
N VAL A 153 1.25 -33.08 11.74
CA VAL A 153 2.22 -32.00 11.94
C VAL A 153 2.68 -31.95 13.38
N VAL A 154 3.99 -32.05 13.55
CA VAL A 154 4.73 -31.83 14.78
C VAL A 154 5.36 -30.44 14.70
N PRO A 155 5.17 -29.57 15.70
CA PRO A 155 5.79 -28.25 15.70
C PRO A 155 7.31 -28.31 15.46
N GLY A 156 7.82 -27.37 14.68
CA GLY A 156 9.24 -27.27 14.32
C GLY A 156 9.72 -28.28 13.26
N LYS A 157 8.86 -29.22 12.80
CA LYS A 157 9.20 -30.13 11.69
C LYS A 157 8.72 -29.58 10.35
N LEU A 158 9.51 -29.84 9.31
CA LEU A 158 9.24 -29.44 7.94
C LEU A 158 8.31 -30.46 7.28
N TYR A 159 7.21 -29.99 6.70
CA TYR A 159 6.26 -30.79 5.94
C TYR A 159 6.14 -30.25 4.53
N GLU A 160 6.21 -31.13 3.55
CA GLU A 160 6.08 -30.74 2.15
C GLU A 160 4.61 -30.62 1.76
N LEU A 161 4.23 -29.45 1.21
CA LEU A 161 2.88 -29.17 0.71
C LEU A 161 2.79 -29.35 -0.81
N TYR A 162 3.91 -29.14 -1.50
CA TYR A 162 3.98 -29.30 -2.95
C TYR A 162 5.37 -29.72 -3.39
N ASN A 163 5.40 -30.65 -4.33
CA ASN A 163 6.55 -30.89 -5.21
C ASN A 163 6.05 -31.27 -6.61
N THR A 164 6.94 -31.24 -7.60
CA THR A 164 6.60 -31.52 -9.01
C THR A 164 6.09 -32.94 -9.30
N ARG A 165 6.32 -33.90 -8.40
CA ARG A 165 5.91 -35.31 -8.51
C ARG A 165 4.60 -35.60 -7.77
N ALA A 166 4.40 -35.01 -6.58
CA ALA A 166 3.29 -35.30 -5.68
C ALA A 166 2.09 -34.35 -5.85
N GLY A 167 2.24 -33.26 -6.62
CA GLY A 167 1.16 -32.30 -6.85
C GLY A 167 0.94 -31.33 -5.68
N ARG A 168 -0.18 -30.58 -5.73
CA ARG A 168 -0.48 -29.45 -4.83
C ARG A 168 -1.36 -29.90 -3.66
N GLY A 169 -0.76 -30.28 -2.54
CA GLY A 169 -1.49 -30.53 -1.31
C GLY A 169 -1.90 -29.23 -0.62
N CYS A 170 -3.18 -28.84 -0.72
CA CYS A 170 -3.83 -27.84 0.12
C CYS A 170 -3.28 -26.40 0.09
N LEU A 171 -2.43 -26.08 -0.88
CA LEU A 171 -1.92 -24.72 -1.07
C LEU A 171 -3.02 -23.68 -1.27
N GLU A 172 -4.03 -23.99 -2.08
CA GLU A 172 -5.16 -23.08 -2.33
C GLU A 172 -5.98 -22.82 -1.06
N ALA A 173 -6.21 -23.85 -0.24
CA ALA A 173 -6.91 -23.71 1.03
C ALA A 173 -6.13 -22.85 2.04
N LEU A 174 -4.80 -22.84 1.95
CA LEU A 174 -3.91 -21.94 2.67
C LEU A 174 -3.86 -20.53 2.05
N GLY A 175 -4.62 -20.27 0.97
CA GLY A 175 -4.54 -19.06 0.14
C GLY A 175 -3.14 -18.76 -0.37
N PHE A 176 -2.31 -19.80 -0.48
CA PHE A 176 -0.94 -19.66 -0.95
C PHE A 176 -0.95 -19.22 -2.41
N SER A 177 -0.24 -18.13 -2.66
CA SER A 177 0.00 -17.57 -3.97
C SER A 177 1.43 -17.04 -4.03
N MET A 178 2.03 -17.10 -5.21
CA MET A 178 3.28 -16.43 -5.54
C MET A 178 3.09 -15.50 -6.74
N MET A 179 1.84 -15.10 -7.01
CA MET A 179 1.51 -14.25 -8.17
C MET A 179 2.23 -12.89 -8.09
N GLU A 180 2.68 -12.45 -6.91
CA GLU A 180 3.50 -11.25 -6.77
C GLU A 180 4.82 -11.31 -7.56
N MET A 181 5.33 -12.51 -7.84
CA MET A 181 6.53 -12.71 -8.67
C MET A 181 6.27 -12.43 -10.15
N GLY A 182 5.01 -12.22 -10.57
CA GLY A 182 4.64 -11.91 -11.95
C GLY A 182 4.96 -10.48 -12.38
N LEU A 183 5.21 -9.58 -11.42
CA LEU A 183 5.48 -8.17 -11.66
C LEU A 183 6.63 -7.72 -10.77
N VAL A 184 7.75 -7.32 -11.38
CA VAL A 184 9.00 -7.06 -10.65
C VAL A 184 9.58 -5.71 -11.05
N ARG A 185 10.11 -4.97 -10.07
CA ARG A 185 10.90 -3.76 -10.30
C ARG A 185 11.98 -3.65 -9.22
N VAL A 186 13.18 -3.26 -9.62
CA VAL A 186 14.25 -2.93 -8.68
C VAL A 186 14.58 -1.46 -8.83
N GLU A 187 14.47 -0.71 -7.74
CA GLU A 187 14.93 0.67 -7.68
C GLU A 187 16.29 0.72 -7.01
N THR A 188 17.23 1.41 -7.65
CA THR A 188 18.55 1.68 -7.10
C THR A 188 18.70 3.17 -6.85
N GLN A 189 18.92 3.54 -5.59
CA GLN A 189 19.16 4.90 -5.16
C GLN A 189 20.66 5.12 -4.94
N TYR A 190 21.21 6.13 -5.60
CA TYR A 190 22.60 6.55 -5.49
C TYR A 190 22.69 7.82 -4.67
N HIS A 191 23.28 7.73 -3.48
CA HIS A 191 23.53 8.88 -2.61
C HIS A 191 24.90 9.51 -2.90
N SER A 192 25.06 10.78 -2.51
CA SER A 192 26.23 11.64 -2.73
C SER A 192 27.58 11.03 -2.30
N HIS A 193 27.59 10.13 -1.32
CA HIS A 193 28.78 9.44 -0.81
C HIS A 193 29.05 8.05 -1.43
N GLY A 194 28.49 7.75 -2.61
CA GLY A 194 28.65 6.44 -3.26
C GLY A 194 27.85 5.32 -2.59
N ARG A 195 27.05 5.64 -1.57
CA ARG A 195 26.16 4.69 -0.90
C ARG A 195 25.03 4.31 -1.85
N LYS A 196 24.91 3.01 -2.11
CA LYS A 196 23.86 2.41 -2.92
C LYS A 196 22.79 1.80 -2.02
N VAL A 197 21.54 2.11 -2.30
CA VAL A 197 20.36 1.48 -1.67
C VAL A 197 19.58 0.79 -2.77
N GLN A 198 19.14 -0.44 -2.55
CA GLN A 198 18.33 -1.18 -3.50
C GLN A 198 17.05 -1.70 -2.86
N GLU A 199 15.94 -1.46 -3.55
CA GLU A 199 14.61 -1.87 -3.15
C GLU A 199 13.99 -2.75 -4.26
N LEU A 200 13.48 -3.91 -3.87
CA LEU A 200 12.77 -4.84 -4.75
C LEU A 200 11.27 -4.73 -4.51
N PHE A 201 10.56 -4.30 -5.55
CA PHE A 201 9.11 -4.27 -5.62
C PHE A 201 8.60 -5.53 -6.29
N LEU A 202 7.65 -6.18 -5.62
CA LEU A 202 6.89 -7.30 -6.14
C LEU A 202 5.43 -6.89 -6.29
N GLY A 203 4.72 -7.52 -7.21
CA GLY A 203 3.32 -7.24 -7.53
C GLY A 203 2.43 -7.25 -6.29
N ASP A 204 1.42 -6.39 -6.26
CA ASP A 204 0.35 -6.42 -5.26
C ASP A 204 -0.39 -7.77 -5.23
N ILE A 205 -1.06 -8.03 -4.11
CA ILE A 205 -1.91 -9.20 -3.93
C ILE A 205 -3.36 -8.75 -3.83
N HIS A 206 -4.28 -9.59 -4.29
CA HIS A 206 -5.69 -9.23 -4.23
C HIS A 206 -6.16 -9.08 -2.77
N THR A 207 -6.93 -8.02 -2.52
CA THR A 207 -7.50 -7.69 -1.20
C THR A 207 -8.54 -8.71 -0.74
N ASP A 208 -9.34 -9.25 -1.65
CA ASP A 208 -10.13 -10.47 -1.43
C ASP A 208 -9.26 -11.73 -1.53
N TRP A 209 -9.25 -12.52 -0.46
CA TRP A 209 -8.55 -13.79 -0.32
C TRP A 209 -8.83 -14.77 -1.45
N THR A 210 -10.09 -14.88 -1.87
CA THR A 210 -10.56 -15.88 -2.83
C THR A 210 -10.02 -15.65 -4.24
N GLN A 211 -9.55 -14.44 -4.54
CA GLN A 211 -9.08 -14.04 -5.86
C GLN A 211 -7.56 -14.14 -6.01
N ARG A 212 -6.81 -14.38 -4.93
CA ARG A 212 -5.34 -14.26 -4.90
C ARG A 212 -4.59 -15.23 -5.79
N THR A 213 -5.14 -16.42 -6.01
CA THR A 213 -4.50 -17.47 -6.81
C THR A 213 -4.58 -17.20 -8.31
N GLN A 214 -5.53 -16.37 -8.75
CA GLN A 214 -5.78 -16.02 -10.15
C GLN A 214 -5.52 -14.54 -10.48
N TYR A 215 -5.23 -13.71 -9.48
CA TYR A 215 -5.01 -12.29 -9.66
C TYR A 215 -3.72 -11.99 -10.43
N LYS A 216 -3.82 -11.15 -11.46
CA LYS A 216 -2.67 -10.53 -12.11
C LYS A 216 -2.36 -9.19 -11.42
N PRO A 217 -1.16 -9.02 -10.82
CA PRO A 217 -0.80 -7.77 -10.15
C PRO A 217 -0.83 -6.57 -11.09
N THR A 218 -1.27 -5.43 -10.54
CA THR A 218 -1.31 -4.13 -11.24
C THR A 218 -0.64 -3.00 -10.46
N GLY A 219 -0.36 -3.23 -9.18
CA GLY A 219 0.40 -2.37 -8.29
C GLY A 219 1.58 -3.10 -7.65
N TYR A 220 2.10 -2.55 -6.56
CA TYR A 220 3.19 -3.15 -5.81
C TYR A 220 2.83 -3.27 -4.34
N GLN A 221 3.38 -4.31 -3.71
CA GLN A 221 3.48 -4.39 -2.25
C GLN A 221 4.54 -3.41 -1.73
N GLN A 222 4.62 -3.26 -0.40
CA GLN A 222 5.76 -2.61 0.23
C GLN A 222 7.07 -3.28 -0.25
N PRO A 223 8.10 -2.49 -0.63
CA PRO A 223 9.33 -3.03 -1.18
C PRO A 223 10.13 -3.82 -0.15
N LEU A 224 10.79 -4.87 -0.64
CA LEU A 224 11.85 -5.57 0.08
C LEU A 224 13.15 -4.78 -0.04
N GLN A 225 13.94 -4.73 1.03
CA GLN A 225 15.25 -4.10 1.06
C GLN A 225 16.34 -5.12 0.71
N ASN A 226 17.33 -4.73 -0.09
CA ASN A 226 18.48 -5.59 -0.32
C ASN A 226 19.30 -5.75 0.96
N ALA A 227 19.55 -6.98 1.39
CA ALA A 227 20.27 -7.26 2.63
C ALA A 227 21.69 -6.69 2.65
N MET A 228 22.33 -6.52 1.49
CA MET A 228 23.69 -5.97 1.36
C MET A 228 23.70 -4.48 0.99
N HIS A 229 22.65 -3.97 0.33
CA HIS A 229 22.54 -2.58 -0.12
C HIS A 229 21.29 -1.88 0.46
N HIS A 230 21.29 -1.58 1.78
CA HIS A 230 20.18 -0.92 2.48
C HIS A 230 20.57 0.37 3.24
N ILE A 231 19.56 1.15 3.64
CA ILE A 231 19.70 2.39 4.40
C ILE A 231 19.95 2.07 5.89
N HIS A 232 21.15 2.42 6.34
CA HIS A 232 21.71 2.34 7.70
C HIS A 232 21.59 0.93 8.33
N PRO A 233 22.15 0.67 9.52
CA PRO A 233 21.85 -0.56 10.23
C PRO A 233 20.33 -0.63 10.44
N CYS A 234 19.67 -1.60 9.80
CA CYS A 234 18.27 -1.92 10.03
C CYS A 234 18.22 -3.17 10.93
N PRO A 235 17.99 -3.03 12.26
CA PRO A 235 18.03 -4.17 13.18
C PRO A 235 17.01 -5.26 12.82
N VAL A 236 15.80 -4.85 12.41
CA VAL A 236 14.75 -5.76 11.94
C VAL A 236 15.19 -6.52 10.70
N CYS A 237 15.74 -5.83 9.70
CA CYS A 237 16.22 -6.44 8.47
C CYS A 237 17.31 -7.48 8.75
N ALA A 238 18.20 -7.22 9.71
CA ALA A 238 19.23 -8.17 10.12
C ALA A 238 18.64 -9.42 10.79
N LEU A 239 17.59 -9.28 11.60
CA LEU A 239 16.87 -10.41 12.19
C LEU A 239 16.19 -11.25 11.09
N VAL A 240 15.50 -10.60 10.15
CA VAL A 240 14.84 -11.28 9.03
C VAL A 240 15.85 -11.95 8.11
N TYR A 241 16.97 -11.31 7.81
CA TYR A 241 18.03 -11.88 6.99
C TYR A 241 18.66 -13.14 7.62
N ARG A 242 18.84 -13.16 8.95
CA ARG A 242 19.44 -14.29 9.68
C ARG A 242 18.46 -15.41 10.04
N SER A 243 17.18 -15.21 9.75
CA SER A 243 16.14 -16.19 10.03
C SER A 243 16.31 -17.48 9.23
N SER A 244 15.68 -18.55 9.70
CA SER A 244 15.54 -19.79 8.94
C SER A 244 14.13 -20.33 9.08
N ASP A 245 13.77 -21.31 8.26
CA ASP A 245 12.46 -21.97 8.30
C ASP A 245 12.06 -22.48 9.69
N GLN A 246 13.04 -22.92 10.49
CA GLN A 246 12.85 -23.39 11.87
C GLN A 246 13.01 -22.29 12.93
N ARG A 247 13.56 -21.14 12.56
CA ARG A 247 13.85 -20.02 13.47
C ARG A 247 13.30 -18.73 12.85
N PRO A 248 11.97 -18.54 12.87
CA PRO A 248 11.35 -17.29 12.45
C PRO A 248 11.88 -16.14 13.32
N PRO A 249 12.06 -14.93 12.76
CA PRO A 249 12.53 -13.80 13.54
C PRO A 249 11.41 -13.34 14.49
N VAL A 250 11.73 -13.16 15.76
CA VAL A 250 10.83 -12.52 16.73
C VAL A 250 11.22 -11.05 16.80
N LEU A 251 10.31 -10.16 16.40
CA LEU A 251 10.63 -8.74 16.32
C LEU A 251 10.37 -8.04 17.67
N PRO A 252 11.16 -7.01 18.00
CA PRO A 252 10.91 -6.22 19.20
C PRO A 252 9.58 -5.47 19.08
N ARG A 253 8.83 -5.39 20.17
CA ARG A 253 7.60 -4.59 20.22
C ARG A 253 7.91 -3.13 19.95
N SER A 254 7.26 -2.57 18.94
CA SER A 254 7.23 -1.12 18.74
C SER A 254 6.35 -0.49 19.82
N PRO A 255 6.80 0.62 20.47
CA PRO A 255 5.98 1.32 21.44
C PRO A 255 4.71 1.86 20.78
N ALA A 256 3.59 1.75 21.49
CA ALA A 256 2.33 2.34 21.05
C ALA A 256 2.51 3.86 20.92
N THR A 257 2.32 4.37 19.71
CA THR A 257 2.40 5.82 19.43
C THR A 257 0.99 6.40 19.48
N TYR A 258 0.82 7.54 20.16
CA TYR A 258 -0.46 8.24 20.17
C TYR A 258 -0.80 8.73 18.75
N LEU A 259 -2.00 8.42 18.28
CA LEU A 259 -2.44 8.82 16.95
C LEU A 259 -2.87 10.29 16.96
N SER A 260 -1.99 11.18 16.51
CA SER A 260 -2.31 12.58 16.22
C SER A 260 -2.13 12.82 14.72
N LEU A 261 -3.24 13.01 14.00
CA LEU A 261 -3.20 13.26 12.55
C LEU A 261 -2.75 14.68 12.20
N GLY A 262 -2.72 15.60 13.18
CA GLY A 262 -2.52 17.02 12.95
C GLY A 262 -1.25 17.32 12.16
N GLY A 263 -1.38 18.22 11.19
CA GLY A 263 -0.28 18.63 10.33
C GLY A 263 -0.46 18.18 8.89
N ARG A 264 0.64 18.21 8.15
CA ARG A 264 0.71 17.89 6.73
C ARG A 264 1.53 16.61 6.54
N TRP A 265 0.99 15.69 5.75
CA TRP A 265 1.60 14.42 5.43
C TRP A 265 1.75 14.31 3.92
N VAL A 266 2.89 13.85 3.44
CA VAL A 266 3.17 13.73 2.01
C VAL A 266 3.69 12.36 1.63
N SER A 267 3.37 11.91 0.41
CA SER A 267 3.98 10.70 -0.15
C SER A 267 5.49 10.85 -0.22
N GLN A 268 6.21 9.82 0.22
CA GLN A 268 7.68 9.77 0.13
C GLN A 268 8.19 9.57 -1.30
N ARG A 269 7.35 9.04 -2.18
CA ARG A 269 7.67 8.68 -3.57
C ARG A 269 6.43 8.64 -4.44
N CYS A 270 6.64 8.43 -5.73
CA CYS A 270 5.57 8.08 -6.66
C CYS A 270 4.94 6.74 -6.24
N GLU A 271 3.64 6.73 -5.98
CA GLU A 271 2.91 5.54 -5.58
C GLU A 271 2.22 4.90 -6.79
N THR A 272 2.18 3.57 -6.82
CA THR A 272 1.37 2.82 -7.78
C THR A 272 0.08 2.36 -7.11
N ARG A 273 -1.06 2.62 -7.75
CA ARG A 273 -2.37 2.11 -7.34
C ARG A 273 -2.83 0.98 -8.27
N PRO A 274 -3.71 0.08 -7.76
CA PRO A 274 -4.46 -0.82 -8.62
C PRO A 274 -5.14 -0.06 -9.77
N ASN A 275 -5.26 -0.71 -10.94
CA ASN A 275 -5.71 -0.10 -12.20
C ASN A 275 -4.78 0.97 -12.78
N VAL A 276 -3.48 0.89 -12.48
CA VAL A 276 -2.41 1.66 -13.15
C VAL A 276 -2.58 3.17 -13.01
N LEU A 277 -2.84 3.62 -11.79
CA LEU A 277 -2.78 5.04 -11.47
C LEU A 277 -1.50 5.31 -10.69
N PHE A 278 -0.58 6.08 -11.26
CA PHE A 278 0.54 6.64 -10.52
C PHE A 278 0.09 7.91 -9.84
N LEU A 279 0.39 8.06 -8.56
CA LEU A 279 -0.02 9.27 -7.83
C LEU A 279 0.94 9.67 -6.72
N THR A 280 0.81 10.92 -6.30
CA THR A 280 1.32 11.41 -5.01
C THR A 280 0.16 11.98 -4.21
N ARG A 281 0.25 11.83 -2.89
CA ARG A 281 -0.73 12.29 -1.89
C ARG A 281 -0.10 13.38 -1.04
N ASP A 282 -0.91 14.37 -0.71
CA ASP A 282 -0.54 15.49 0.15
C ASP A 282 -1.76 15.86 0.99
N PHE A 283 -1.74 15.45 2.25
CA PHE A 283 -2.88 15.53 3.16
C PHE A 283 -2.60 16.50 4.28
N THR A 284 -3.58 17.35 4.57
CA THR A 284 -3.55 18.25 5.72
C THR A 284 -4.74 17.92 6.61
N PHE A 285 -4.47 17.67 7.90
CA PHE A 285 -5.52 17.43 8.90
C PHE A 285 -5.51 18.56 9.92
N ASN A 286 -6.72 19.05 10.24
CA ASN A 286 -6.98 19.99 11.32
C ASN A 286 -7.76 19.29 12.45
N PRO A 287 -7.08 18.87 13.53
CA PRO A 287 -7.73 18.20 14.65
C PRO A 287 -8.78 19.04 15.38
N HIS A 288 -8.60 20.37 15.44
CA HIS A 288 -9.54 21.26 16.14
C HIS A 288 -10.89 21.35 15.43
N GLN A 289 -10.88 21.30 14.10
CA GLN A 289 -12.09 21.37 13.28
C GLN A 289 -12.59 19.98 12.84
N HIS A 290 -11.87 18.91 13.20
CA HIS A 290 -12.09 17.57 12.66
C HIS A 290 -12.19 17.58 11.13
N ALA A 291 -11.38 18.42 10.49
CA ALA A 291 -11.43 18.69 9.06
C ALA A 291 -10.16 18.18 8.38
N TRP A 292 -10.28 17.80 7.12
CA TRP A 292 -9.15 17.34 6.33
C TRP A 292 -9.23 17.87 4.91
N GLU A 293 -8.07 18.02 4.30
CA GLU A 293 -7.89 18.28 2.88
C GLU A 293 -6.86 17.29 2.33
N GLY A 294 -7.11 16.76 1.15
CA GLY A 294 -6.18 15.89 0.46
C GLY A 294 -6.04 16.26 -1.01
N ILE A 295 -4.80 16.41 -1.44
CA ILE A 295 -4.43 16.64 -2.83
C ILE A 295 -3.85 15.34 -3.39
N TYR A 296 -4.46 14.84 -4.46
CA TYR A 296 -4.03 13.67 -5.21
C TYR A 296 -3.57 14.12 -6.59
N ARG A 297 -2.27 14.07 -6.85
CA ARG A 297 -1.72 14.36 -8.18
C ARG A 297 -1.54 13.05 -8.91
N HIS A 298 -2.17 12.91 -10.07
CA HIS A 298 -2.10 11.69 -10.88
C HIS A 298 -1.14 11.87 -12.04
N TYR A 299 -0.49 10.78 -12.44
CA TYR A 299 0.56 10.75 -13.43
C TYR A 299 0.40 9.56 -14.38
N SER A 300 0.98 9.68 -15.57
CA SER A 300 0.96 8.63 -16.60
C SER A 300 2.20 7.72 -16.56
N ASP A 301 3.17 8.03 -15.71
CA ASP A 301 4.47 7.37 -15.62
C ASP A 301 4.89 7.10 -14.17
N SER A 302 5.71 6.07 -13.99
CA SER A 302 6.19 5.60 -12.68
C SER A 302 7.17 6.54 -11.99
N ALA A 303 7.69 7.56 -12.69
CA ALA A 303 8.53 8.59 -12.08
C ALA A 303 7.71 9.81 -11.62
N CYS A 304 6.38 9.79 -11.82
CA CYS A 304 5.49 10.91 -11.53
C CYS A 304 5.97 12.22 -12.19
N SER A 305 6.43 12.13 -13.44
CA SER A 305 6.98 13.26 -14.20
C SER A 305 5.98 13.88 -15.18
N GLN A 306 4.97 13.12 -15.60
CA GLN A 306 3.94 13.51 -16.57
C GLN A 306 2.57 13.57 -15.89
N PRO A 307 2.15 14.75 -15.38
CA PRO A 307 0.88 14.88 -14.68
C PRO A 307 -0.31 14.74 -15.63
N THR A 308 -1.38 14.09 -15.17
CA THR A 308 -2.61 13.85 -15.96
C THR A 308 -3.78 14.67 -15.44
N PHE A 309 -4.07 14.60 -14.14
CA PHE A 309 -5.05 15.42 -13.44
C PHE A 309 -4.71 15.52 -11.95
N THR A 310 -5.18 16.58 -11.31
CA THR A 310 -5.09 16.75 -9.86
C THR A 310 -6.50 16.74 -9.26
N LEU A 311 -6.68 16.05 -8.14
CA LEU A 311 -7.88 16.12 -7.33
C LEU A 311 -7.55 16.82 -6.01
N ARG A 312 -8.39 17.76 -5.60
CA ARG A 312 -8.37 18.38 -4.27
C ARG A 312 -9.68 18.04 -3.58
N ALA A 313 -9.62 17.16 -2.59
CA ALA A 313 -10.78 16.70 -1.84
C ALA A 313 -10.73 17.24 -0.41
N SER A 314 -11.88 17.58 0.16
CA SER A 314 -11.96 18.02 1.55
C SER A 314 -13.26 17.61 2.22
N GLY A 315 -13.23 17.62 3.55
CA GLY A 315 -14.40 17.38 4.37
C GLY A 315 -14.03 17.18 5.83
N HIS A 316 -14.76 16.29 6.50
CA HIS A 316 -14.64 16.08 7.95
C HIS A 316 -14.34 14.62 8.27
N TYR A 317 -13.72 14.37 9.40
CA TYR A 317 -13.41 13.02 9.87
C TYR A 317 -13.81 12.82 11.33
N ALA A 318 -14.16 11.59 11.68
CA ALA A 318 -14.37 11.17 13.05
C ALA A 318 -13.46 9.99 13.37
N GLN A 319 -12.75 10.09 14.49
CA GLN A 319 -12.00 8.96 15.05
C GLN A 319 -12.97 8.01 15.75
N GLY A 320 -12.86 6.73 15.42
CA GLY A 320 -13.57 5.64 16.08
C GLY A 320 -12.69 4.91 17.09
N ASN A 321 -13.05 3.67 17.39
CA ASN A 321 -12.31 2.82 18.33
C ASN A 321 -10.96 2.35 17.76
N PRO A 322 -10.05 1.89 18.63
CA PRO A 322 -8.93 1.07 18.21
C PRO A 322 -9.39 -0.11 17.33
N SER A 323 -8.59 -0.48 16.34
CA SER A 323 -8.92 -1.58 15.44
C SER A 323 -8.91 -2.91 16.20
N PRO A 324 -9.97 -3.73 16.10
CA PRO A 324 -9.98 -5.06 16.70
C PRO A 324 -9.09 -6.05 15.93
N LYS A 325 -8.65 -5.69 14.71
CA LYS A 325 -7.89 -6.57 13.81
C LYS A 325 -6.38 -6.30 13.84
N ILE A 326 -5.97 -5.05 14.07
CA ILE A 326 -4.57 -4.62 13.95
C ILE A 326 -4.20 -3.77 15.16
N SER A 327 -3.24 -4.27 15.94
CA SER A 327 -2.78 -3.58 17.15
C SER A 327 -2.10 -2.24 16.80
N GLY A 328 -2.40 -1.21 17.58
CA GLY A 328 -1.90 0.15 17.38
C GLY A 328 -2.57 0.94 16.25
N ALA A 329 -3.50 0.33 15.49
CA ALA A 329 -4.29 1.04 14.49
C ALA A 329 -5.62 1.52 15.07
N SER A 330 -6.20 2.56 14.48
CA SER A 330 -7.51 3.11 14.85
C SER A 330 -8.41 3.22 13.63
N GLU A 331 -9.70 3.02 13.86
CA GLU A 331 -10.72 3.17 12.82
C GLU A 331 -11.13 4.63 12.66
N PHE A 332 -11.32 5.09 11.41
CA PHE A 332 -11.81 6.43 11.10
C PHE A 332 -13.00 6.39 10.16
N VAL A 333 -13.81 7.44 10.19
CA VAL A 333 -14.83 7.68 9.17
C VAL A 333 -14.60 9.06 8.58
N PHE A 334 -14.27 9.10 7.29
CA PHE A 334 -14.11 10.32 6.52
C PHE A 334 -15.39 10.60 5.76
N LYS A 335 -15.90 11.82 5.87
CA LYS A 335 -16.96 12.34 5.01
C LYS A 335 -16.31 13.30 4.02
N VAL A 336 -16.38 12.95 2.73
CA VAL A 336 -15.93 13.81 1.64
C VAL A 336 -17.11 14.66 1.21
N THR A 337 -16.96 15.98 1.25
CA THR A 337 -18.04 16.92 0.97
C THR A 337 -17.76 17.81 -0.23
N GLN A 338 -16.48 18.06 -0.53
CA GLN A 338 -16.08 18.88 -1.66
C GLN A 338 -14.96 18.18 -2.41
N VAL A 339 -15.02 18.23 -3.74
CA VAL A 339 -13.90 17.84 -4.59
C VAL A 339 -13.79 18.84 -5.72
N ARG A 340 -12.56 19.26 -5.97
CA ARG A 340 -12.18 20.00 -7.15
C ARG A 340 -11.21 19.19 -7.97
N ALA A 341 -11.22 19.39 -9.27
CA ALA A 341 -10.28 18.74 -10.16
C ALA A 341 -9.68 19.71 -11.17
N THR A 342 -8.45 19.43 -11.56
CA THR A 342 -7.69 20.20 -12.55
C THR A 342 -7.17 19.24 -13.60
N ALA A 343 -7.49 19.49 -14.87
CA ALA A 343 -6.91 18.75 -15.99
C ALA A 343 -5.48 19.26 -16.24
N MET A 344 -4.49 18.37 -16.24
CA MET A 344 -3.07 18.77 -16.39
C MET A 344 -2.58 18.70 -17.84
N GLY A 345 -3.41 18.21 -18.76
CA GLY A 345 -3.09 18.15 -20.18
C GLY A 345 -4.31 18.00 -21.07
N GLU A 346 -4.10 18.29 -22.35
CA GLU A 346 -5.11 18.25 -23.41
C GLU A 346 -5.90 16.94 -23.48
N PRO A 347 -5.29 15.73 -23.38
CA PRO A 347 -6.05 14.48 -23.42
C PRO A 347 -7.09 14.37 -22.30
N THR A 348 -6.71 14.78 -21.08
CA THR A 348 -7.61 14.78 -19.92
C THR A 348 -8.73 15.81 -20.09
N ALA A 349 -8.40 17.04 -20.49
CA ALA A 349 -9.41 18.08 -20.70
C ALA A 349 -10.45 17.67 -21.75
N LYS A 350 -10.00 17.06 -22.87
CA LYS A 350 -10.88 16.52 -23.91
C LYS A 350 -11.78 15.39 -23.38
N LEU A 351 -11.22 14.46 -22.61
CA LEU A 351 -11.98 13.39 -21.97
C LEU A 351 -13.08 13.98 -21.06
N LEU A 352 -12.74 14.94 -20.19
CA LEU A 352 -13.70 15.55 -19.28
C LEU A 352 -14.77 16.38 -20.01
N ASN A 353 -14.41 17.07 -21.09
CA ASN A 353 -15.35 17.78 -21.95
C ASN A 353 -16.32 16.86 -22.73
N SER A 354 -15.99 15.58 -22.88
CA SER A 354 -16.88 14.58 -23.49
C SER A 354 -17.98 14.08 -22.55
N THR A 355 -17.92 14.44 -21.26
CA THR A 355 -18.90 14.01 -20.26
C THR A 355 -20.27 14.66 -20.48
N LYS A 356 -21.33 13.95 -20.08
CA LYS A 356 -22.70 14.48 -20.14
C LYS A 356 -22.82 15.71 -19.22
N PRO A 357 -23.63 16.73 -19.58
CA PRO A 357 -23.88 17.87 -18.71
C PRO A 357 -24.36 17.45 -17.32
N GLY A 358 -23.85 18.13 -16.28
CA GLY A 358 -24.21 17.85 -14.89
C GLY A 358 -23.59 16.58 -14.29
N LYS A 359 -22.61 15.96 -14.95
CA LYS A 359 -21.97 14.72 -14.48
C LYS A 359 -20.50 14.84 -14.09
N CYS A 360 -19.85 15.96 -14.37
CA CYS A 360 -18.44 16.18 -14.04
C CYS A 360 -18.08 17.67 -14.19
N GLY A 361 -18.48 18.50 -13.23
CA GLY A 361 -18.23 19.94 -13.26
C GLY A 361 -19.01 20.67 -14.36
N ARG A 362 -18.51 21.84 -14.78
CA ARG A 362 -19.14 22.68 -15.81
C ARG A 362 -18.98 22.03 -17.18
N ALA A 363 -20.12 21.69 -17.79
CA ALA A 363 -20.15 21.06 -19.11
C ALA A 363 -19.37 21.87 -20.16
N ARG A 364 -18.51 21.20 -20.92
CA ARG A 364 -17.64 21.79 -21.96
C ARG A 364 -16.73 22.94 -21.48
N GLY A 365 -16.55 23.10 -20.17
CA GLY A 365 -15.76 24.17 -19.58
C GLY A 365 -14.37 23.75 -19.13
N TRP A 366 -13.93 22.51 -19.39
CA TRP A 366 -12.64 21.99 -18.95
C TRP A 366 -11.51 22.57 -19.79
N GLU A 367 -10.58 23.23 -19.12
CA GLU A 367 -9.39 23.85 -19.68
C GLU A 367 -8.17 23.33 -18.93
N VAL A 368 -7.03 23.25 -19.62
CA VAL A 368 -5.78 22.77 -19.02
C VAL A 368 -5.33 23.75 -17.95
N GLY A 369 -4.99 23.24 -16.77
CA GLY A 369 -4.52 24.02 -15.62
C GLY A 369 -5.61 24.77 -14.85
N VAL A 370 -6.86 24.74 -15.31
CA VAL A 370 -7.98 25.42 -14.64
C VAL A 370 -8.69 24.44 -13.70
N GLU A 371 -8.79 24.80 -12.42
CA GLU A 371 -9.51 24.04 -11.42
C GLU A 371 -11.03 24.21 -11.60
N GLN A 372 -11.78 23.12 -11.48
CA GLN A 372 -13.23 23.12 -11.43
C GLN A 372 -13.78 22.42 -10.19
N ASP A 373 -14.87 22.95 -9.66
CA ASP A 373 -15.63 22.32 -8.58
C ASP A 373 -16.56 21.24 -9.12
N LEU A 374 -16.43 20.03 -8.57
CA LEU A 374 -17.26 18.87 -8.89
C LEU A 374 -18.45 18.72 -7.94
N THR A 375 -18.51 19.52 -6.87
CA THR A 375 -19.56 19.47 -5.85
C THR A 375 -20.96 19.73 -6.43
N PRO A 376 -21.18 20.74 -7.31
CA PRO A 376 -22.51 20.98 -7.89
C PRO A 376 -23.02 19.87 -8.80
N THR A 377 -22.16 18.95 -9.23
CA THR A 377 -22.51 17.80 -10.08
C THR A 377 -22.50 16.47 -9.32
N ASP A 378 -22.50 16.51 -7.99
CA ASP A 378 -22.41 15.33 -7.12
C ASP A 378 -21.19 14.45 -7.44
N GLY A 379 -20.09 15.06 -7.87
CA GLY A 379 -18.84 14.40 -8.24
C GLY A 379 -18.61 14.31 -9.75
N CYS A 380 -17.84 13.30 -10.17
CA CYS A 380 -17.42 13.07 -11.54
C CYS A 380 -17.28 11.57 -11.82
N THR A 381 -18.27 10.97 -12.48
CA THR A 381 -18.32 9.51 -12.68
C THR A 381 -17.15 8.97 -13.52
N VAL A 382 -16.69 9.73 -14.53
CA VAL A 382 -15.55 9.31 -15.37
C VAL A 382 -14.23 9.25 -14.59
N LEU A 383 -14.12 10.00 -13.49
CA LEU A 383 -13.00 9.94 -12.55
C LEU A 383 -13.28 9.01 -11.35
N GLY A 384 -14.42 8.32 -11.33
CA GLY A 384 -14.82 7.45 -10.22
C GLY A 384 -15.23 8.19 -8.94
N ILE A 385 -15.54 9.50 -9.04
CA ILE A 385 -15.84 10.35 -7.88
C ILE A 385 -17.35 10.50 -7.73
N LYS A 386 -17.85 10.28 -6.51
CA LYS A 386 -19.26 10.49 -6.13
C LYS A 386 -19.31 11.32 -4.86
N LEU A 387 -20.13 12.36 -4.82
CA LEU A 387 -20.29 13.22 -3.64
C LEU A 387 -21.75 13.33 -3.16
N PRO A 388 -21.95 13.66 -1.87
CA PRO A 388 -20.99 13.40 -0.79
C PRO A 388 -20.86 11.89 -0.56
N HIS A 389 -19.71 11.43 -0.08
CA HIS A 389 -19.54 10.01 0.30
C HIS A 389 -18.80 9.86 1.62
N LYS A 390 -18.92 8.66 2.19
CA LYS A 390 -18.19 8.25 3.39
C LYS A 390 -17.15 7.20 3.04
N GLU A 391 -15.98 7.31 3.66
CA GLU A 391 -14.92 6.30 3.60
C GLU A 391 -14.63 5.81 5.01
N TYR A 392 -14.70 4.50 5.19
CA TYR A 392 -14.35 3.81 6.42
C TYR A 392 -12.88 3.42 6.33
N GLU A 393 -12.06 4.16 7.06
CA GLU A 393 -10.61 4.08 6.94
C GLU A 393 -9.94 3.44 8.16
N LEU A 394 -8.69 3.03 7.97
CA LEU A 394 -7.82 2.52 9.01
C LEU A 394 -6.54 3.38 9.05
N PHE A 395 -6.18 3.85 10.24
CA PHE A 395 -5.03 4.73 10.43
C PHE A 395 -4.08 4.20 11.49
N LYS A 396 -2.79 4.36 11.26
CA LYS A 396 -1.73 4.03 12.23
C LYS A 396 -0.57 5.00 12.06
N ILE A 397 0.02 5.43 13.17
CA ILE A 397 1.29 6.16 13.16
C ILE A 397 2.35 5.25 13.77
N GLU A 398 3.50 5.17 13.10
CA GLU A 398 4.71 4.56 13.64
C GLU A 398 5.89 5.51 13.50
N LEU A 399 7.02 5.14 14.09
CA LEU A 399 8.26 5.87 13.95
C LEU A 399 9.21 5.07 13.05
N ASP A 400 9.86 5.76 12.11
CA ASP A 400 10.96 5.17 11.34
C ASP A 400 12.21 4.97 12.23
N HIS A 401 13.26 4.38 11.65
CA HIS A 401 14.55 4.16 12.32
C HIS A 401 15.25 5.44 12.83
N ARG A 402 14.87 6.62 12.30
CA ARG A 402 15.37 7.94 12.71
C ARG A 402 14.41 8.65 13.67
N LYS A 403 13.34 7.97 14.11
CA LYS A 403 12.26 8.50 14.95
C LYS A 403 11.39 9.56 14.27
N HIS A 404 11.34 9.59 12.94
CA HIS A 404 10.37 10.40 12.20
C HIS A 404 9.02 9.67 12.15
N PRO A 405 7.90 10.41 12.27
CA PRO A 405 6.58 9.80 12.18
C PRO A 405 6.27 9.35 10.75
N LEU A 406 5.63 8.19 10.65
CA LEU A 406 5.10 7.61 9.41
C LEU A 406 3.60 7.42 9.57
N LEU A 407 2.83 7.99 8.65
CA LEU A 407 1.37 7.83 8.61
C LEU A 407 0.99 6.70 7.65
N PHE A 408 0.40 5.66 8.20
CA PHE A 408 -0.18 4.55 7.46
C PHE A 408 -1.70 4.73 7.34
N ILE A 409 -2.21 4.58 6.12
CA ILE A 409 -3.62 4.73 5.76
C ILE A 409 -4.08 3.44 5.09
N GLY A 410 -5.34 3.05 5.30
CA GLY A 410 -5.90 1.77 4.88
C GLY A 410 -5.73 1.49 3.39
N GLU A 411 -5.26 0.30 3.03
CA GLU A 411 -5.08 -0.14 1.65
C GLU A 411 -6.37 -0.02 0.82
N ARG A 412 -6.25 0.43 -0.43
CA ARG A 412 -7.41 0.54 -1.32
C ARG A 412 -7.76 -0.82 -1.92
N PRO A 413 -9.05 -1.16 -2.07
CA PRO A 413 -9.47 -2.39 -2.73
C PRO A 413 -8.87 -2.54 -4.14
N THR A 414 -8.30 -3.71 -4.41
CA THR A 414 -7.69 -4.06 -5.70
C THR A 414 -8.71 -4.13 -6.85
N ASP A 415 -9.99 -4.32 -6.53
CA ASP A 415 -11.10 -4.32 -7.49
C ASP A 415 -11.57 -2.89 -7.85
N GLY A 416 -10.96 -1.85 -7.29
CA GLY A 416 -11.34 -0.45 -7.50
C GLY A 416 -12.59 -0.01 -6.73
N SER A 417 -13.15 -0.87 -5.87
CA SER A 417 -14.26 -0.50 -5.01
C SER A 417 -13.83 0.49 -3.91
N SER A 418 -14.80 1.19 -3.33
CA SER A 418 -14.57 2.12 -2.22
C SER A 418 -14.88 1.46 -0.87
N PRO A 419 -14.16 1.81 0.22
CA PRO A 419 -14.47 1.37 1.57
C PRO A 419 -15.68 2.14 2.12
N ASP A 420 -16.83 1.97 1.48
CA ASP A 420 -18.05 2.78 1.66
C ASP A 420 -18.92 2.34 2.86
N ARG A 421 -18.55 1.27 3.53
CA ARG A 421 -19.26 0.68 4.68
C ARG A 421 -18.28 0.01 5.65
N PRO A 422 -18.66 -0.19 6.93
CA PRO A 422 -17.77 -0.77 7.94
C PRO A 422 -17.16 -2.13 7.54
N LEU A 423 -17.94 -3.01 6.90
CA LEU A 423 -17.47 -4.33 6.47
C LEU A 423 -16.38 -4.26 5.40
N ARG A 424 -16.31 -3.17 4.64
CA ARG A 424 -15.29 -2.91 3.60
C ARG A 424 -14.12 -2.09 4.12
N ARG A 425 -14.03 -1.85 5.43
CA ARG A 425 -12.88 -1.15 6.02
C ARG A 425 -11.58 -1.92 5.69
N PRO A 426 -10.51 -1.23 5.26
CA PRO A 426 -9.23 -1.86 4.98
C PRO A 426 -8.68 -2.65 6.17
N THR A 427 -7.90 -3.69 5.87
CA THR A 427 -7.27 -4.60 6.85
C THR A 427 -5.75 -4.66 6.67
N SER A 428 -5.20 -3.65 6.04
CA SER A 428 -3.80 -3.49 5.67
C SER A 428 -3.59 -2.02 5.30
N PHE A 429 -2.36 -1.65 4.94
CA PHE A 429 -2.00 -0.26 4.72
C PHE A 429 -1.39 -0.03 3.33
N GLN A 430 -1.61 1.18 2.82
CA GLN A 430 -0.88 1.73 1.68
C GLN A 430 0.57 2.03 2.09
N ALA A 431 1.39 2.46 1.12
CA ALA A 431 2.70 3.03 1.42
C ALA A 431 2.57 4.19 2.45
N PRO A 432 3.48 4.29 3.43
CA PRO A 432 3.39 5.32 4.46
C PRO A 432 3.74 6.72 3.93
N MET A 433 3.11 7.73 4.52
CA MET A 433 3.40 9.14 4.30
C MET A 433 4.30 9.69 5.42
N VAL A 434 5.02 10.78 5.17
CA VAL A 434 5.92 11.47 6.12
C VAL A 434 5.42 12.85 6.48
#